data_AF-A0A928X230-F1
#
_entry.id   AF-A0A928X230-F1
#
_cell.length_a   1.000
_cell.length_b   1.000
_cell.length_c   1.000
_cell.angle_alpha   90.00
_cell.angle_beta   90.00
_cell.angle_gamma   90.00
#
_symmetry.space_group_name_H-M   'P 1'
#
loop_
_entity.id
_entity.type
_entity.pdbx_description
1 polymer ?
#
loop_
_entity_poly.entity_id
_entity_poly.type
_entity_poly.pdbx_seq_one_letter_code
_entity_poly.pdbx_strand_id
1 'polypeptide(L)'
;MAVRKKATKSTKKAELNYDFSEVKLKNKTKSSAKTALKNTSAKVFLFAFLFLIVGAVLGAGAWWFVCRNDCFELVGEETVSITLGESYKDEGVEIVSFGKDVEPLVMIETNLKQNVDGEYYADEIGTFYIKYYSTDFKYGKLFKVEKVRLVDVVEASEGGE
;
A
#
# COMPACT_ATOMS: atom_id res chain seq x y z
N MET A 1 35.22 30.77 52.37
CA MET A 1 34.79 29.39 52.03
C MET A 1 33.89 29.46 50.81
N ALA A 2 34.25 28.76 49.74
CA ALA A 2 33.58 28.85 48.43
C ALA A 2 32.33 27.95 48.36
N VAL A 3 31.19 28.52 47.97
CA VAL A 3 29.94 27.77 47.73
C VAL A 3 29.80 27.55 46.22
N ARG A 4 30.05 26.31 45.76
CA ARG A 4 29.79 25.90 44.37
C ARG A 4 28.29 25.73 44.16
N LYS A 5 27.67 26.57 43.35
CA LYS A 5 26.29 26.36 42.87
C LYS A 5 26.30 25.29 41.77
N LYS A 6 25.65 24.15 42.01
CA LYS A 6 25.41 23.11 40.98
C LYS A 6 24.32 23.61 40.03
N ALA A 7 24.62 23.70 38.75
CA ALA A 7 23.65 24.02 37.71
C ALA A 7 22.91 22.75 37.28
N THR A 8 21.65 22.61 37.68
CA THR A 8 20.74 21.55 37.23
C THR A 8 20.23 21.93 35.83
N LYS A 9 20.64 21.21 34.79
CA LYS A 9 20.13 21.40 33.43
C LYS A 9 18.70 20.84 33.35
N SER A 10 17.71 21.72 33.29
CA SER A 10 16.33 21.38 32.91
C SER A 10 16.30 21.22 31.39
N THR A 11 16.25 19.98 30.90
CA THR A 11 15.98 19.70 29.49
C THR A 11 14.49 19.90 29.22
N LYS A 12 14.11 21.08 28.74
CA LYS A 12 12.81 21.24 28.09
C LYS A 12 12.84 20.46 26.78
N LYS A 13 12.09 19.36 26.70
CA LYS A 13 11.75 18.72 25.42
C LYS A 13 11.11 19.80 24.54
N ALA A 14 11.74 20.12 23.42
CA ALA A 14 11.16 21.01 22.43
C ALA A 14 10.06 20.23 21.72
N GLU A 15 8.80 20.48 22.10
CA GLU A 15 7.65 20.11 21.29
C GLU A 15 7.69 20.98 20.05
N LEU A 16 8.06 20.38 18.92
CA LEU A 16 8.00 21.02 17.60
C LEU A 16 6.54 21.11 17.17
N ASN A 17 5.83 22.10 17.72
CA ASN A 17 4.59 22.60 17.11
C ASN A 17 5.00 23.38 15.85
N TYR A 18 4.98 22.70 14.69
CA TYR A 18 5.10 23.35 13.40
C TYR A 18 3.77 24.02 13.06
N ASP A 19 3.62 25.26 13.52
CA ASP A 19 2.54 26.14 13.07
C ASP A 19 2.86 26.62 11.64
N PHE A 20 2.18 26.04 10.65
CA PHE A 20 2.32 26.39 9.23
C PHE A 20 1.76 27.80 8.91
N SER A 21 1.13 28.50 9.86
CA SER A 21 0.45 29.76 9.61
C SER A 21 1.34 31.01 9.62
N GLU A 22 2.62 30.92 10.02
CA GLU A 22 3.55 32.07 9.98
C GLU A 22 4.93 31.75 9.37
N VAL A 23 4.99 31.19 8.16
CA VAL A 23 6.21 31.34 7.35
C VAL A 23 6.24 32.76 6.76
N LYS A 24 6.49 33.76 7.60
CA LYS A 24 6.83 35.13 7.16
C LYS A 24 8.19 35.07 6.45
N LEU A 25 8.16 34.78 5.15
CA LEU A 25 9.30 34.89 4.24
C LEU A 25 9.99 36.24 4.48
N LYS A 26 11.22 36.21 5.01
CA LYS A 26 12.04 37.41 5.28
C LYS A 26 12.04 38.32 4.04
N ASN A 27 11.87 39.62 4.22
CA ASN A 27 11.83 40.59 3.11
C ASN A 27 13.06 40.52 2.18
N LYS A 28 14.23 40.08 2.68
CA LYS A 28 15.44 39.82 1.87
C LYS A 28 15.29 38.69 0.86
N THR A 29 14.55 37.63 1.19
CA THR A 29 14.22 36.53 0.26
C THR A 29 13.26 37.00 -0.83
N LYS A 30 12.28 37.84 -0.49
CA LYS A 30 11.38 38.49 -1.47
C LYS A 30 12.12 39.44 -2.42
N SER A 31 13.10 40.21 -1.92
CA SER A 31 13.87 41.13 -2.79
C SER A 31 14.81 40.37 -3.73
N SER A 32 15.48 39.32 -3.24
CA SER A 32 16.40 38.51 -4.05
C SER A 32 15.66 37.72 -5.14
N ALA A 33 14.48 37.18 -4.82
CA ALA A 33 13.61 36.52 -5.81
C ALA A 33 13.09 37.51 -6.87
N LYS A 34 12.73 38.74 -6.48
CA LYS A 34 12.33 39.81 -7.44
C LYS A 34 13.47 40.22 -8.37
N THR A 35 14.71 40.32 -7.86
CA THR A 35 15.87 40.68 -8.69
C THR A 35 16.24 39.56 -9.67
N ALA A 36 16.14 38.30 -9.24
CA ALA A 36 16.33 37.15 -10.12
C ALA A 36 15.27 37.12 -11.24
N LEU A 37 13.98 37.28 -10.92
CA LEU A 37 12.90 37.31 -11.92
C LEU A 37 13.01 38.48 -12.91
N LYS A 38 13.54 39.64 -12.47
CA LYS A 38 13.72 40.81 -13.34
C LYS A 38 14.87 40.66 -14.35
N ASN A 39 15.90 39.88 -14.02
CA ASN A 39 17.05 39.65 -14.90
C ASN A 39 16.88 38.41 -15.81
N THR A 40 15.85 37.61 -15.58
CA THR A 40 15.53 36.46 -16.42
C THR A 40 14.81 36.92 -17.69
N SER A 41 15.49 36.82 -18.83
CA SER A 41 14.88 37.11 -20.13
C SER A 41 13.78 36.07 -20.46
N ALA A 42 12.75 36.48 -21.21
CA ALA A 42 11.63 35.61 -21.61
C ALA A 42 12.09 34.29 -22.27
N LYS A 43 13.26 34.31 -22.93
CA LYS A 43 13.89 33.12 -23.52
C LYS A 43 14.28 32.07 -22.48
N VAL A 44 14.79 32.49 -21.32
CA VAL A 44 15.16 31.57 -20.24
C VAL A 44 13.93 30.91 -19.63
N PHE A 45 12.82 31.65 -19.47
CA PHE A 45 11.54 31.06 -19.06
C PHE A 45 11.01 30.06 -20.09
N LEU A 46 11.13 30.36 -21.38
CA LEU A 46 10.73 29.44 -22.45
C LEU A 46 11.54 28.14 -22.42
N PHE A 47 12.87 28.22 -22.29
CA PHE A 47 13.70 27.01 -22.15
C PHE A 47 13.39 26.23 -20.88
N ALA A 48 13.21 26.92 -19.74
CA ALA A 48 12.85 26.27 -18.49
C ALA A 48 11.50 25.53 -18.58
N PHE A 49 10.51 26.13 -19.24
CA PHE A 49 9.21 25.50 -19.47
C PHE A 49 9.32 24.30 -20.42
N LEU A 50 10.16 24.40 -21.46
CA LEU A 50 10.40 23.32 -22.41
C LEU A 50 11.06 22.11 -21.71
N PHE A 51 12.07 22.34 -20.87
CA PHE A 51 12.66 21.27 -20.05
C PHE A 51 11.68 20.69 -19.03
N LEU A 52 10.78 21.49 -18.46
CA LEU A 52 9.73 21.01 -17.57
C LEU A 52 8.76 20.07 -18.31
N ILE A 53 8.32 20.44 -19.51
CA ILE A 53 7.46 19.59 -20.34
C ILE A 53 8.18 18.29 -20.69
N VAL A 54 9.42 18.37 -21.18
CA VAL A 54 10.20 17.16 -21.55
C VAL A 54 10.40 16.27 -20.33
N GLY A 55 10.74 16.84 -19.18
CA GLY A 55 10.88 16.10 -17.92
C GLY A 55 9.56 15.46 -17.47
N ALA A 56 8.43 16.15 -17.61
CA ALA A 56 7.13 15.61 -17.28
C ALA A 56 6.73 14.45 -18.19
N VAL A 57 6.97 14.56 -19.50
CA VAL A 57 6.68 13.47 -20.47
C VAL A 57 7.57 12.26 -20.19
N LEU A 58 8.87 12.46 -19.97
CA LEU A 58 9.79 11.38 -19.63
C LEU A 58 9.43 10.72 -18.29
N GLY A 59 9.07 11.52 -17.29
CA GLY A 59 8.62 11.02 -15.99
C GLY A 59 7.32 10.21 -16.08
N ALA A 60 6.33 10.71 -16.82
CA ALA A 60 5.09 9.98 -17.07
C ALA A 60 5.33 8.69 -17.86
N GLY A 61 6.19 8.73 -18.87
CA GLY A 61 6.58 7.54 -19.65
C GLY A 61 7.28 6.48 -18.80
N ALA A 62 8.23 6.89 -17.95
CA ALA A 62 8.91 5.99 -17.03
C ALA A 62 7.94 5.39 -16.00
N TRP A 63 7.04 6.20 -15.43
CA TRP A 63 6.02 5.71 -14.50
C TRP A 63 5.08 4.70 -15.16
N TRP A 64 4.55 5.03 -16.35
CA TRP A 64 3.69 4.11 -17.09
C TRP A 64 4.41 2.81 -17.43
N PHE A 65 5.66 2.88 -17.88
CA PHE A 65 6.46 1.70 -18.20
C PHE A 65 6.71 0.79 -17.00
N VAL A 66 6.97 1.37 -15.83
CA VAL A 66 7.18 0.62 -14.57
C VAL A 66 5.87 0.01 -14.08
N CYS A 67 4.76 0.75 -14.14
CA CYS A 67 3.47 0.33 -13.58
C CYS A 67 2.58 -0.48 -14.53
N ARG A 68 3.00 -0.73 -15.78
CA ARG A 68 2.15 -1.35 -16.81
C ARG A 68 1.65 -2.76 -16.48
N ASN A 69 2.40 -3.49 -15.65
CA ASN A 69 2.13 -4.90 -15.31
C ASN A 69 1.69 -5.05 -13.85
N ASP A 70 1.32 -3.95 -13.20
CA ASP A 70 0.97 -4.01 -11.80
C ASP A 70 -0.46 -4.54 -11.64
N CYS A 71 -0.60 -5.61 -10.87
CA CYS A 71 -1.87 -6.27 -10.58
C CYS A 71 -2.02 -6.56 -9.08
N PHE A 72 -3.26 -6.77 -8.67
CA PHE A 72 -3.59 -7.40 -7.39
C PHE A 72 -4.86 -8.22 -7.61
N GLU A 73 -4.69 -9.51 -7.90
CA GLU A 73 -5.74 -10.42 -8.32
C GLU A 73 -5.70 -11.72 -7.51
N LEU A 74 -6.88 -12.33 -7.33
CA LEU A 74 -6.98 -13.67 -6.74
C LEU A 74 -6.57 -14.68 -7.80
N VAL A 75 -5.73 -15.63 -7.43
CA VAL A 75 -5.44 -16.80 -8.27
C VAL A 75 -6.50 -17.83 -7.90
N GLY A 76 -7.32 -18.24 -8.87
CA GLY A 76 -8.41 -19.19 -8.65
C GLY A 76 -9.80 -18.56 -8.57
N GLU A 77 -10.72 -19.25 -7.89
CA GLU A 77 -12.14 -18.87 -7.81
C GLU A 77 -12.41 -17.92 -6.63
N GLU A 78 -13.25 -16.90 -6.84
CA GLU A 78 -13.68 -15.99 -5.76
C GLU A 78 -14.55 -16.72 -4.71
N THR A 79 -15.20 -17.82 -5.10
CA THR A 79 -16.04 -18.61 -4.20
C THR A 79 -15.80 -20.10 -4.40
N VAL A 80 -15.30 -20.76 -3.37
CA VAL A 80 -15.04 -22.20 -3.36
C VAL A 80 -16.05 -22.90 -2.46
N SER A 81 -16.57 -24.05 -2.89
CA SER A 81 -17.44 -24.90 -2.06
C SER A 81 -16.70 -26.18 -1.67
N ILE A 82 -16.62 -26.45 -0.37
CA ILE A 82 -15.91 -27.62 0.18
C ILE A 82 -16.84 -28.43 1.07
N THR A 83 -16.65 -29.75 1.12
CA THR A 83 -17.48 -30.63 1.96
C THR A 83 -16.91 -30.71 3.37
N LEU A 84 -17.75 -31.00 4.36
CA LEU A 84 -17.28 -31.30 5.72
C LEU A 84 -16.24 -32.43 5.73
N GLY A 85 -15.09 -32.18 6.36
CA GLY A 85 -14.00 -33.15 6.48
C GLY A 85 -12.99 -33.12 5.32
N GLU A 86 -13.24 -32.33 4.27
CA GLU A 86 -12.27 -32.07 3.20
C GLU A 86 -11.39 -30.87 3.55
N SER A 87 -10.13 -30.91 3.10
CA SER A 87 -9.21 -29.79 3.14
C SER A 87 -9.16 -29.09 1.78
N TYR A 88 -8.95 -27.78 1.82
CA TYR A 88 -8.86 -26.91 0.66
C TYR A 88 -7.47 -26.30 0.57
N LYS A 89 -6.84 -26.42 -0.59
CA LYS A 89 -5.58 -25.75 -0.88
C LYS A 89 -5.85 -24.42 -1.58
N ASP A 90 -5.55 -23.34 -0.88
CA ASP A 90 -5.60 -21.99 -1.43
C ASP A 90 -4.53 -21.77 -2.51
N GLU A 91 -4.94 -21.19 -3.64
CA GLU A 91 -4.07 -20.80 -4.74
C GLU A 91 -3.45 -19.41 -4.52
N GLY A 92 -4.00 -18.61 -3.61
CA GLY A 92 -3.45 -17.35 -3.14
C GLY A 92 -3.78 -16.14 -4.02
N VAL A 93 -2.87 -15.18 -4.06
CA VAL A 93 -3.03 -13.93 -4.81
C VAL A 93 -1.78 -13.60 -5.61
N GLU A 94 -1.99 -13.10 -6.83
CA GLU A 94 -0.92 -12.49 -7.62
C GLU A 94 -0.91 -10.99 -7.31
N ILE A 95 0.24 -10.49 -6.84
CA ILE A 95 0.41 -9.08 -6.57
C ILE A 95 1.75 -8.56 -7.11
N VAL A 96 1.65 -7.58 -8.01
CA VAL A 96 2.80 -6.92 -8.64
C VAL A 96 2.71 -5.43 -8.38
N SER A 97 3.73 -4.85 -7.76
CA SER A 97 3.83 -3.41 -7.49
C SER A 97 5.10 -2.83 -8.13
N PHE A 98 4.95 -1.79 -8.94
CA PHE A 98 6.02 -1.15 -9.71
C PHE A 98 6.84 -2.15 -10.53
N GLY A 99 6.16 -3.08 -11.19
CA GLY A 99 6.77 -4.13 -11.99
C GLY A 99 7.58 -5.15 -11.20
N LYS A 100 7.43 -5.19 -9.87
CA LYS A 100 8.06 -6.16 -8.97
C LYS A 100 7.01 -7.02 -8.31
N ASP A 101 7.31 -8.29 -8.20
CA ASP A 101 6.56 -9.21 -7.36
C ASP A 101 6.67 -8.78 -5.89
N VAL A 102 5.52 -8.64 -5.24
CA VAL A 102 5.38 -8.29 -3.83
C VAL A 102 4.50 -9.28 -3.07
N GLU A 103 4.32 -10.49 -3.62
CA GLU A 103 3.63 -11.60 -2.96
C GLU A 103 4.15 -11.87 -1.52
N PRO A 104 5.45 -11.78 -1.23
CA PRO A 104 5.95 -11.97 0.14
C PRO A 104 5.48 -10.92 1.16
N LEU A 105 4.89 -9.80 0.70
CA LEU A 105 4.34 -8.73 1.55
C LEU A 105 2.83 -8.88 1.78
N VAL A 106 2.22 -9.91 1.21
CA VAL A 106 0.82 -10.25 1.43
C VAL A 106 0.65 -10.87 2.80
N MET A 107 -0.38 -10.40 3.50
CA MET A 107 -0.82 -10.96 4.76
C MET A 107 -2.21 -11.57 4.56
N ILE A 108 -2.42 -12.72 5.19
CA ILE A 108 -3.65 -13.49 5.12
C ILE A 108 -4.34 -13.43 6.48
N GLU A 109 -5.61 -13.04 6.49
CA GLU A 109 -6.50 -13.10 7.66
C GLU A 109 -7.68 -14.01 7.33
N THR A 110 -7.82 -15.10 8.07
CA THR A 110 -8.89 -16.08 7.88
C THR A 110 -9.40 -16.62 9.20
N ASN A 111 -10.66 -17.06 9.19
CA ASN A 111 -11.28 -17.78 10.30
C ASN A 111 -11.21 -19.31 10.12
N LEU A 112 -10.59 -19.79 9.04
CA LEU A 112 -10.36 -21.22 8.79
C LEU A 112 -9.18 -21.74 9.62
N LYS A 113 -9.22 -23.05 9.92
CA LYS A 113 -8.08 -23.75 10.53
C LYS A 113 -7.12 -24.20 9.42
N GLN A 114 -5.84 -24.30 9.74
CA GLN A 114 -4.81 -24.73 8.79
C GLN A 114 -4.15 -26.03 9.28
N ASN A 115 -3.98 -27.01 8.40
CA ASN A 115 -3.30 -28.26 8.71
C ASN A 115 -1.77 -28.12 8.58
N VAL A 116 -1.02 -29.21 8.85
CA VAL A 116 0.45 -29.22 8.78
C VAL A 116 0.96 -29.02 7.35
N ASP A 117 0.16 -29.39 6.36
CA ASP A 117 0.46 -29.27 4.94
C ASP A 117 0.09 -27.89 4.35
N GLY A 118 -0.46 -26.98 5.18
CA GLY A 118 -0.81 -25.62 4.80
C GLY A 118 -2.20 -25.46 4.19
N GLU A 119 -3.02 -26.50 4.16
CA GLU A 119 -4.39 -26.50 3.62
C GLU A 119 -5.40 -26.03 4.68
N TYR A 120 -6.45 -25.36 4.21
CA TYR A 120 -7.51 -24.80 5.03
C TYR A 120 -8.68 -25.77 5.19
N TYR A 121 -9.23 -25.84 6.40
CA TYR A 121 -10.41 -26.66 6.70
C TYR A 121 -11.26 -26.02 7.81
N ALA A 122 -12.49 -26.49 7.96
CA ALA A 122 -13.38 -26.13 9.06
C ALA A 122 -14.24 -27.32 9.49
N ASP A 123 -14.60 -27.33 10.78
CA ASP A 123 -15.39 -28.40 11.40
C ASP A 123 -16.89 -28.07 11.46
N GLU A 124 -17.26 -26.86 11.06
CA GLU A 124 -18.63 -26.34 11.13
C GLU A 124 -19.10 -25.90 9.76
N ILE A 125 -20.35 -26.27 9.41
CA ILE A 125 -21.00 -25.81 8.19
C ILE A 125 -21.17 -24.29 8.29
N GLY A 126 -20.72 -23.58 7.26
CA GLY A 126 -20.77 -22.13 7.28
C GLY A 126 -20.14 -21.48 6.06
N THR A 127 -20.14 -20.16 6.08
CA THR A 127 -19.39 -19.35 5.12
C THR A 127 -18.20 -18.73 5.84
N PHE A 128 -17.02 -19.03 5.33
CA PHE A 128 -15.75 -18.49 5.80
C PHE A 128 -15.16 -17.58 4.74
N TYR A 129 -14.19 -16.77 5.16
CA TYR A 129 -13.56 -15.78 4.29
C TYR A 129 -12.06 -15.82 4.50
N ILE A 130 -11.31 -15.84 3.40
CA ILE A 130 -9.87 -15.61 3.40
C ILE A 130 -9.65 -14.20 2.86
N LYS A 131 -9.05 -13.33 3.67
CA LYS A 131 -8.77 -11.94 3.30
C LYS A 131 -7.28 -11.77 3.05
N TYR A 132 -6.95 -11.27 1.87
CA TYR A 132 -5.60 -10.91 1.48
C TYR A 132 -5.46 -9.40 1.52
N TYR A 133 -4.46 -8.91 2.22
CA TYR A 133 -4.11 -7.49 2.22
C TYR A 133 -2.61 -7.33 2.12
N SER A 134 -2.19 -6.24 1.49
CA SER A 134 -0.77 -5.91 1.33
C SER A 134 -0.42 -4.69 2.18
N THR A 135 0.80 -4.68 2.72
CA THR A 135 1.38 -3.49 3.35
C THR A 135 2.07 -2.57 2.33
N ASP A 136 2.07 -2.94 1.04
CA ASP A 136 2.68 -2.16 -0.02
C ASP A 136 2.00 -0.79 -0.17
N PHE A 137 2.81 0.26 -0.30
CA PHE A 137 2.30 1.63 -0.32
C PHE A 137 1.41 1.93 -1.53
N LYS A 138 1.56 1.18 -2.64
CA LYS A 138 0.76 1.35 -3.84
C LYS A 138 -0.68 0.90 -3.61
N TYR A 139 -0.85 -0.24 -2.97
CA TYR A 139 -2.14 -0.87 -2.74
C TYR A 139 -2.78 -0.44 -1.42
N GLY A 140 -1.97 0.01 -0.45
CA GLY A 140 -2.43 0.71 0.74
C GLY A 140 -3.40 -0.11 1.60
N LYS A 141 -4.70 0.18 1.50
CA LYS A 141 -5.78 -0.52 2.22
C LYS A 141 -6.61 -1.44 1.32
N LEU A 142 -6.19 -1.66 0.08
CA LEU A 142 -6.86 -2.59 -0.80
C LEU A 142 -6.69 -4.01 -0.26
N PHE A 143 -7.79 -4.75 -0.30
CA PHE A 143 -7.82 -6.14 0.09
C PHE A 143 -8.68 -6.93 -0.91
N LYS A 144 -8.32 -8.19 -1.08
CA LYS A 144 -9.11 -9.18 -1.82
C LYS A 144 -9.69 -10.18 -0.84
N VAL A 145 -10.86 -10.70 -1.16
CA VAL A 145 -11.56 -11.65 -0.29
C VAL A 145 -11.99 -12.84 -1.12
N GLU A 146 -11.58 -14.02 -0.69
CA GLU A 146 -12.10 -15.27 -1.19
C GLU A 146 -13.15 -15.81 -0.21
N LYS A 147 -14.26 -16.30 -0.74
CA LYS A 147 -15.37 -16.85 0.04
C LYS A 147 -15.34 -18.37 -0.01
N VAL A 148 -15.19 -19.00 1.15
CA VAL A 148 -15.19 -20.47 1.26
C VAL A 148 -16.52 -20.91 1.88
N ARG A 149 -17.30 -21.70 1.16
CA ARG A 149 -18.60 -22.22 1.61
C ARG A 149 -18.47 -23.69 1.96
N LEU A 150 -18.66 -24.03 3.22
CA LEU A 150 -18.81 -25.42 3.63
C LEU A 150 -20.24 -25.88 3.40
N VAL A 151 -20.40 -27.04 2.77
CA VAL A 151 -21.67 -27.73 2.58
C VAL A 151 -21.60 -29.13 3.17
N ASP A 152 -22.73 -29.62 3.69
CA ASP A 152 -22.88 -31.04 4.01
C ASP A 152 -22.95 -31.83 2.71
N VAL A 153 -22.55 -33.10 2.74
CA VAL A 153 -22.41 -33.98 1.56
C VAL A 153 -23.54 -33.74 0.56
N VAL A 154 -23.21 -33.27 -0.63
CA VAL A 154 -24.17 -33.18 -1.73
C VAL A 154 -24.40 -34.61 -2.19
N GLU A 155 -25.41 -35.28 -1.63
CA GLU A 155 -25.98 -36.46 -2.29
C GLU A 155 -26.42 -35.99 -3.68
N ALA A 156 -25.69 -36.45 -4.71
CA ALA A 156 -26.11 -36.27 -6.08
C ALA A 156 -27.50 -36.90 -6.17
N SER A 157 -28.52 -36.07 -6.44
CA SER A 157 -29.85 -36.55 -6.77
C SER A 157 -29.72 -37.40 -8.03
N GLU A 158 -29.54 -38.71 -7.85
CA GLU A 158 -29.71 -39.70 -8.91
C GLU A 158 -31.13 -39.50 -9.46
N GLY A 159 -31.21 -38.88 -10.63
CA GLY A 159 -32.46 -38.66 -11.34
C GLY A 159 -33.12 -40.01 -11.58
N GLY A 160 -34.35 -40.14 -11.07
CA GLY A 160 -35.16 -41.33 -11.22
C GLY A 160 -35.37 -41.70 -12.69
N GLU A 161 -35.37 -43.01 -12.91
CA GLU A 161 -35.81 -43.68 -14.14
C GLU A 161 -37.27 -43.36 -14.51
#